data_AF-A0A8S9XCC9-F1
#
_entry.id   AF-A0A8S9XCC9-F1
#
_cell.length_a   1.000
_cell.length_b   1.000
_cell.length_c   1.000
_cell.angle_alpha   90.00
_cell.angle_beta   90.00
_cell.angle_gamma   90.00
#
_symmetry.space_group_name_H-M   'P 1'
#
loop_
_entity.id
_entity.type
_entity.pdbx_description
1 polymer ?
#
loop_
_entity_poly.entity_id
_entity_poly.type
_entity_poly.pdbx_seq_one_letter_code
_entity_poly.pdbx_strand_id
1 'polypeptide(L)'
;MIMMKHKLTTWCMIFIAHLITGRSCNFQVSLKAPRYADVGGQVVLECEYDIPGEQLHKVEWLKGGRKLFQYVKGRTPPFRNYTTPGAVLDVSTTSL
;
A
#
# COMPACT_ATOMS: atom_id res chain seq x y z
N MET A 1 -13.20 -50.09 -23.91
CA MET A 1 -13.22 -49.42 -22.59
C MET A 1 -12.03 -48.45 -22.42
N ILE A 2 -11.82 -47.50 -23.36
CA ILE A 2 -10.67 -46.56 -23.36
C ILE A 2 -11.16 -45.10 -23.45
N MET A 3 -12.33 -44.86 -24.06
CA MET A 3 -12.90 -43.51 -24.27
C MET A 3 -13.46 -42.83 -23.00
N MET A 4 -13.82 -43.58 -21.95
CA MET A 4 -14.37 -43.00 -20.71
C MET A 4 -13.28 -42.40 -19.81
N LYS A 5 -12.04 -42.92 -19.87
CA LYS A 5 -10.92 -42.42 -19.09
C LYS A 5 -10.47 -41.04 -19.57
N HIS A 6 -10.41 -40.84 -20.89
CA HIS A 6 -9.97 -39.58 -21.50
C HIS A 6 -10.86 -38.39 -21.16
N LYS A 7 -12.18 -38.61 -21.08
CA LYS A 7 -13.19 -37.60 -20.69
C LYS A 7 -13.08 -37.21 -19.22
N LEU A 8 -12.77 -38.15 -18.33
CA LEU A 8 -12.61 -37.90 -16.91
C LEU A 8 -11.30 -37.16 -16.59
N THR A 9 -10.20 -37.55 -17.24
CA THR A 9 -8.90 -36.87 -17.08
C THR A 9 -8.96 -35.43 -17.59
N THR A 10 -9.60 -35.18 -18.74
CA THR A 10 -9.77 -33.81 -19.26
C THR A 10 -10.65 -32.95 -18.36
N TRP A 11 -11.71 -33.52 -17.77
CA TRP A 11 -12.58 -32.75 -16.87
C TRP A 11 -11.88 -32.39 -15.55
N CYS A 12 -11.07 -33.29 -14.99
CA CYS A 12 -10.20 -32.98 -13.85
C CYS A 12 -9.21 -31.87 -14.18
N MET A 13 -8.58 -31.89 -15.35
CA MET A 13 -7.60 -30.85 -15.74
C MET A 13 -8.24 -29.47 -15.87
N ILE A 14 -9.48 -29.37 -16.38
CA ILE A 14 -10.23 -28.10 -16.46
C ILE A 14 -10.62 -27.61 -15.06
N PHE A 15 -11.06 -28.52 -14.18
CA PHE A 15 -11.44 -28.17 -12.80
C PHE A 15 -10.23 -27.71 -11.98
N ILE A 16 -9.08 -28.38 -12.15
CA ILE A 16 -7.81 -27.98 -11.55
C ILE A 16 -7.38 -26.62 -12.09
N ALA A 17 -7.44 -26.38 -13.40
CA ALA A 17 -7.08 -25.09 -14.01
C ALA A 17 -7.91 -23.90 -13.46
N HIS A 18 -9.21 -24.09 -13.22
CA HIS A 18 -10.06 -23.06 -12.60
C HIS A 18 -9.74 -22.81 -11.12
N LEU A 19 -9.23 -23.81 -10.40
CA LEU A 19 -8.79 -23.66 -9.01
C LEU A 19 -7.48 -22.86 -8.90
N ILE A 20 -6.65 -22.82 -9.96
CA ILE A 20 -5.36 -22.09 -9.95
C ILE A 20 -5.48 -20.62 -10.37
N THR A 21 -6.64 -20.17 -10.86
CA THR A 21 -6.87 -18.75 -11.17
C THR A 21 -7.06 -17.92 -9.90
N GLY A 22 -5.98 -17.77 -9.13
CA GLY A 22 -5.86 -16.77 -8.07
C GLY A 22 -5.79 -15.37 -8.68
N ARG A 23 -6.73 -14.49 -8.30
CA ARG A 23 -6.65 -13.06 -8.63
C ARG A 23 -5.69 -12.38 -7.67
N SER A 24 -4.54 -11.97 -8.19
CA SER A 24 -3.61 -11.11 -7.45
C SER A 24 -4.17 -9.68 -7.44
N CYS A 25 -4.50 -9.15 -6.25
CA CYS A 25 -4.71 -7.71 -6.07
C CYS A 25 -3.33 -7.04 -5.99
N ASN A 26 -2.86 -6.53 -7.12
CA ASN A 26 -1.68 -5.66 -7.12
C ASN A 26 -2.15 -4.24 -6.78
N PHE A 27 -1.47 -3.60 -5.83
CA PHE A 27 -1.58 -2.17 -5.58
C PHE A 27 -0.18 -1.58 -5.69
N GLN A 28 -0.09 -0.37 -6.24
CA GLN A 28 1.15 0.35 -6.43
C GLN A 28 1.22 1.51 -5.43
N VAL A 29 2.38 1.65 -4.79
CA VAL A 29 2.70 2.78 -3.91
C VAL A 29 4.07 3.32 -4.29
N SER A 30 4.17 4.63 -4.49
CA SER A 30 5.39 5.32 -4.87
C SER A 30 5.62 6.56 -4.01
N LEU A 31 6.87 6.79 -3.63
CA LEU A 31 7.31 7.96 -2.87
C LEU A 31 7.94 8.97 -3.83
N LYS A 32 7.36 10.17 -3.91
CA LYS A 32 7.96 11.34 -4.55
C LYS A 32 8.53 12.26 -3.48
N ALA A 33 9.86 12.35 -3.44
CA ALA A 33 10.60 13.21 -2.53
C ALA A 33 12.00 13.52 -3.12
N PRO A 34 12.59 14.68 -2.81
CA PRO A 34 13.97 14.97 -3.18
C PRO A 34 14.94 14.03 -2.45
N ARG A 35 16.06 13.72 -3.10
CA ARG A 35 17.09 12.84 -2.53
C ARG A 35 17.82 13.49 -1.35
N TYR A 36 17.95 14.81 -1.36
CA TYR A 36 18.62 15.60 -0.33
C TYR A 36 17.75 16.81 0.04
N ALA A 37 17.87 17.24 1.28
CA ALA A 37 17.18 18.41 1.81
C ALA A 37 18.21 19.41 2.34
N ASP A 38 18.01 20.69 2.08
CA ASP A 38 18.86 21.75 2.62
C ASP A 38 18.61 21.93 4.13
N VAL A 39 19.67 22.29 4.85
CA VAL A 39 19.57 22.54 6.29
C VAL A 39 18.70 23.78 6.53
N GLY A 40 17.62 23.60 7.30
CA GLY A 40 16.62 24.66 7.54
C GLY A 40 15.64 24.87 6.39
N GLY A 41 15.78 24.13 5.29
CA GLY A 41 14.82 24.15 4.18
C GLY A 41 13.54 23.38 4.49
N GLN A 42 12.60 23.42 3.54
CA GLN A 42 11.35 22.67 3.57
C GLN A 42 11.35 21.62 2.47
N VAL A 43 10.79 20.44 2.77
CA VAL A 43 10.58 19.37 1.79
C VAL A 43 9.14 18.89 1.89
N VAL A 44 8.52 18.69 0.72
CA VAL A 44 7.22 18.05 0.61
C VAL A 44 7.44 16.57 0.30
N LEU A 45 6.70 15.71 1.00
CA LEU A 45 6.68 14.28 0.75
C LEU A 45 5.34 13.91 0.13
N GLU A 46 5.38 13.36 -1.08
CA GLU A 46 4.19 12.97 -1.84
C GLU A 46 4.11 11.43 -1.96
N CYS A 47 2.94 10.87 -1.65
CA CYS A 47 2.67 9.44 -1.76
C CYS A 47 1.66 9.24 -2.88
N GLU A 48 2.10 8.61 -3.96
CA GLU A 48 1.22 8.21 -5.06
C GLU A 48 0.79 6.76 -4.85
N TYR A 49 -0.51 6.53 -4.86
CA TYR A 49 -1.08 5.21 -4.66
C TYR A 49 -2.35 5.02 -5.51
N ASP A 50 -2.64 3.78 -5.90
CA ASP A 50 -3.78 3.40 -6.74
C ASP A 50 -4.93 2.75 -5.95
N ILE A 51 -4.86 2.81 -4.62
CA ILE A 51 -5.85 2.22 -3.71
C ILE A 51 -7.07 3.14 -3.62
N PRO A 52 -8.30 2.63 -3.85
CA PRO A 52 -9.52 3.40 -3.64
C PRO A 52 -9.62 3.90 -2.19
N GLY A 53 -10.07 5.13 -1.98
CA GLY A 53 -10.18 5.73 -0.63
C GLY A 53 -11.06 4.94 0.35
N GLU A 54 -12.02 4.15 -0.15
CA GLU A 54 -12.81 3.23 0.67
C GLU A 54 -11.99 2.08 1.25
N GLN A 55 -11.01 1.59 0.49
CA GLN A 55 -10.11 0.48 0.85
C GLN A 55 -8.85 0.98 1.58
N LEU A 56 -8.54 2.28 1.54
CA LEU A 56 -7.43 2.86 2.27
C LEU A 56 -7.68 2.82 3.78
N HIS A 57 -7.06 1.84 4.44
CA HIS A 57 -7.20 1.66 5.89
C HIS A 57 -6.19 2.49 6.67
N LYS A 58 -4.99 2.71 6.12
CA LYS A 58 -3.86 3.25 6.88
C LYS A 58 -2.80 3.85 5.96
N VAL A 59 -2.24 4.99 6.36
CA VAL A 59 -1.06 5.60 5.75
C VAL A 59 0.01 5.78 6.82
N GLU A 60 1.24 5.37 6.55
CA GLU A 60 2.37 5.53 7.46
C GLU A 60 3.58 6.11 6.75
N TRP A 61 4.12 7.18 7.33
CA TRP A 61 5.38 7.77 6.89
C TRP A 61 6.49 7.36 7.83
N LEU A 62 7.57 6.81 7.28
CA LEU A 62 8.73 6.36 8.03
C LEU A 62 10.02 7.00 7.50
N LYS A 63 10.92 7.36 8.41
CA LYS A 63 12.30 7.75 8.11
C LYS A 63 13.25 6.93 8.97
N GLY A 64 14.16 6.20 8.34
CA GLY A 64 15.11 5.34 9.06
C GLY A 64 14.43 4.36 10.03
N GLY A 65 13.28 3.80 9.64
CA GLY A 65 12.50 2.87 10.47
C GLY A 65 11.67 3.51 11.58
N ARG A 66 11.73 4.83 11.79
CA ARG A 66 10.93 5.55 12.78
C ARG A 66 9.73 6.21 12.11
N LYS A 67 8.55 6.07 12.72
CA LYS A 67 7.33 6.71 12.24
C LYS A 67 7.42 8.21 12.43
N LEU A 68 7.01 8.97 11.41
CA LEU A 68 6.89 10.42 11.40
C LEU A 68 5.42 10.84 11.52
N PHE A 69 4.57 10.14 10.78
CA PHE A 69 3.14 10.36 10.70
C PHE A 69 2.40 9.04 10.50
N GLN A 70 1.19 8.97 11.01
CA GLN A 70 0.28 7.86 10.80
C GLN A 70 -1.16 8.36 10.68
N TYR A 71 -1.84 7.93 9.63
CA TYR A 71 -3.30 7.99 9.50
C TYR A 71 -3.88 6.59 9.62
N VAL A 72 -4.97 6.43 10.37
CA VAL A 72 -5.74 5.18 10.50
C VAL A 72 -7.22 5.48 10.36
N LYS A 73 -7.89 4.85 9.39
CA LYS A 73 -9.33 4.97 9.17
C LYS A 73 -10.09 4.44 10.38
N GLY A 74 -11.09 5.18 10.85
CA GLY A 74 -11.96 4.78 11.96
C GLY A 74 -11.35 4.93 13.36
N ARG A 75 -10.14 5.49 13.50
CA ARG A 75 -9.53 5.80 14.80
C ARG A 75 -9.87 7.23 15.25
N THR A 76 -9.96 7.44 16.57
CA THR A 76 -10.03 8.76 17.19
C THR A 76 -8.83 8.97 18.13
N PRO A 77 -7.91 9.93 17.86
CA PRO A 77 -7.81 10.72 16.64
C PRO A 77 -7.36 9.88 15.43
N PRO A 78 -7.78 10.25 14.20
CA PRO A 78 -7.40 9.52 12.98
C PRO A 78 -5.91 9.70 12.64
N PHE A 79 -5.32 10.81 13.07
CA PHE A 79 -3.92 11.18 12.81
C PHE A 79 -3.07 11.06 14.06
N ARG A 80 -1.82 10.64 13.88
CA ARG A 80 -0.80 10.64 14.93
C ARG A 80 0.54 11.09 14.37
N ASN A 81 1.10 12.11 15.02
CA ASN A 81 2.38 12.71 14.66
C ASN A 81 3.43 12.22 15.65
N TYR A 82 4.67 12.11 15.18
CA TYR A 82 5.80 11.68 16.00
C TYR A 82 6.94 12.69 15.90
N THR A 83 7.65 12.91 17.01
CA THR A 83 8.80 13.81 17.05
C THR A 83 9.97 13.23 16.27
N THR A 84 10.54 14.04 15.38
CA THR A 84 11.69 13.66 14.55
C THR A 84 12.89 14.50 14.95
N PRO A 85 14.01 13.91 15.35
CA PRO A 85 15.21 14.69 15.66
C PRO A 85 15.67 15.50 14.44
N GLY A 86 15.85 16.82 14.62
CA GLY A 86 16.37 17.71 13.59
C GLY A 86 15.40 18.08 12.47
N ALA A 87 14.11 17.71 12.56
CA ALA A 87 13.10 18.11 11.59
C ALA A 87 11.72 18.25 12.26
N VAL A 88 10.92 19.21 11.78
CA VAL A 88 9.53 19.39 12.22
C VAL A 88 8.61 18.94 11.10
N LEU A 89 7.61 18.14 11.44
CA LEU A 89 6.59 17.72 10.49
C LEU A 89 5.52 18.81 10.41
N ASP A 90 5.34 19.38 9.22
CA ASP A 90 4.20 20.24 8.91
C ASP A 90 3.06 19.38 8.34
N VAL A 91 1.95 19.31 9.09
CA VAL A 91 0.78 18.48 8.75
C VAL A 91 -0.30 19.30 8.03
N SER A 92 -0.15 20.63 7.99
CA SER A 92 -1.15 21.54 7.41
C SER A 92 -1.40 21.28 5.92
N THR A 93 -0.40 20.75 5.21
CA THR A 93 -0.44 20.48 3.76
C THR A 93 -0.92 19.06 3.42
N THR A 94 -1.41 18.27 4.39
CA THR A 94 -1.84 16.89 4.13
C THR A 94 -3.19 16.87 3.41
N SER A 95 -3.18 16.82 2.08
CA SER A 95 -4.36 16.48 1.28
C SER A 95 -4.52 14.96 1.24
N LEU A 96 -5.62 14.45 1.81
CA LEU A 96 -6.05 13.05 1.68
C LEU A 96 -6.76 12.82 0.35
#